data_AF-A0A838MQU0-F1
#
_entry.id   AF-A0A838MQU0-F1
#
_cell.length_a   1.000
_cell.length_b   1.000
_cell.length_c   1.000
_cell.angle_alpha   90.00
_cell.angle_beta   90.00
_cell.angle_gamma   90.00
#
_symmetry.space_group_name_H-M   'P 1'
#
loop_
_entity.id
_entity.type
_entity.pdbx_description
1 polymer ?
#
loop_
_entity_poly.entity_id
_entity_poly.type
_entity_poly.pdbx_seq_one_letter_code
_entity_poly.pdbx_strand_id
1 'polypeptide(L)'
;MTITAETPVWDTPSGMGGTFTVALLEDDPACPTVLARVCYGRLDEAGRYHPWREWDGYTFRVARTELAHPRRFADPTPRYRPPG
;
A
#
# COMPACT_ATOMS: atom_id res chain seq x y z
N MET A 1 0.91 12.36 5.27
CA MET A 1 0.32 12.08 3.94
C MET A 1 -1.10 11.58 4.13
N THR A 2 -2.06 12.18 3.43
CA THR A 2 -3.47 11.74 3.43
C THR A 2 -3.69 10.79 2.25
N ILE A 3 -4.31 9.64 2.48
CA ILE A 3 -4.66 8.70 1.41
C ILE A 3 -5.93 9.19 0.71
N THR A 4 -5.93 9.09 -0.62
CA THR A 4 -7.00 9.48 -1.54
C THR A 4 -7.18 8.39 -2.59
N ALA A 5 -8.25 8.45 -3.37
CA ALA A 5 -8.46 7.57 -4.52
C ALA A 5 -7.24 7.49 -5.44
N GLU A 6 -6.64 8.65 -5.74
CA GLU A 6 -5.49 8.77 -6.63
C GLU A 6 -4.15 8.46 -5.95
N THR A 7 -4.12 8.07 -4.68
CA THR A 7 -2.84 7.77 -4.02
C THR A 7 -2.17 6.56 -4.68
N PRO A 8 -0.92 6.68 -5.18
CA PRO A 8 -0.17 5.53 -5.66
C PRO A 8 0.11 4.56 -4.51
N VAL A 9 -0.18 3.29 -4.74
CA VAL A 9 0.08 2.21 -3.79
C VAL A 9 0.72 1.02 -4.47
N TRP A 10 1.41 0.24 -3.64
CA TRP A 10 2.13 -0.96 -4.01
C TRP A 10 1.82 -2.06 -3.02
N ASP A 11 1.97 -3.31 -3.46
CA ASP A 11 1.99 -4.45 -2.56
C ASP A 11 3.42 -4.79 -2.16
N THR A 12 3.60 -5.25 -0.92
CA THR A 12 4.87 -5.76 -0.41
C THR A 12 4.62 -6.95 0.52
N PRO A 13 5.51 -7.96 0.58
CA PRO A 13 5.35 -9.08 1.50
C PRO A 13 5.24 -8.61 2.96
N SER A 14 4.28 -9.14 3.71
CA SER A 14 4.11 -8.80 5.14
C SER A 14 5.06 -9.55 6.07
N GLY A 15 5.80 -10.54 5.56
CA GLY A 15 6.60 -11.48 6.35
C GLY A 15 5.77 -12.47 7.19
N MET A 16 4.43 -12.37 7.18
CA MET A 16 3.50 -13.18 7.96
C MET A 16 2.58 -14.05 7.06
N GLY A 17 3.02 -14.33 5.82
CA GLY A 17 2.24 -15.12 4.86
C GLY A 17 1.19 -14.33 4.07
N GLY A 18 1.26 -13.00 4.07
CA GLY A 18 0.37 -12.13 3.27
C GLY A 18 1.12 -10.97 2.62
N THR A 19 0.38 -9.98 2.12
CA THR A 19 0.91 -8.74 1.57
C THR A 19 0.32 -7.54 2.28
N PHE A 20 1.12 -6.48 2.42
CA PHE A 20 0.62 -5.15 2.77
C PHE A 20 0.44 -4.32 1.52
N THR A 21 -0.64 -3.57 1.46
CA THR A 21 -0.77 -2.43 0.54
C THR A 21 -0.17 -1.20 1.20
N VAL A 22 0.79 -0.56 0.54
CA VAL A 22 1.55 0.56 1.10
C VAL A 22 1.57 1.75 0.15
N ALA A 23 1.60 2.95 0.72
CA ALA A 23 1.93 4.19 0.00
C ALA A 23 3.35 4.61 0.38
N LEU A 24 4.12 5.10 -0.59
CA LEU A 24 5.47 5.60 -0.34
C LEU A 24 5.37 7.00 0.28
N LEU A 25 6.05 7.20 1.40
CA LEU A 25 6.19 8.52 2.04
C LEU A 25 7.35 9.32 1.43
N GLU A 26 8.33 8.61 0.87
CA GLU A 26 9.48 9.15 0.17
C GLU A 26 9.61 8.41 -1.17
N ASP A 27 9.67 9.13 -2.28
CA ASP A 27 9.82 8.57 -3.63
C ASP A 27 11.07 9.11 -4.31
N ASP A 28 12.25 8.80 -3.74
CA ASP A 28 13.52 9.01 -4.43
C ASP A 28 13.86 7.75 -5.26
N PRO A 29 13.80 7.80 -6.60
CA PRO A 29 14.06 6.65 -7.46
C PRO A 29 15.51 6.16 -7.39
N ALA A 30 16.45 6.98 -6.93
CA ALA A 30 17.85 6.58 -6.74
C ALA A 30 18.07 5.79 -5.44
N CYS A 31 17.14 5.87 -4.48
CA CYS A 31 17.24 5.13 -3.22
C CYS A 31 16.79 3.67 -3.38
N PRO A 32 17.64 2.68 -3.02
CA PRO A 32 17.27 1.26 -3.11
C PRO A 32 16.20 0.85 -2.09
N THR A 33 16.04 1.62 -1.02
CA THR A 33 15.03 1.45 0.01
C THR A 33 14.19 2.70 0.14
N VAL A 34 12.89 2.53 0.32
CA VAL A 34 11.94 3.64 0.48
C VAL A 34 11.16 3.49 1.79
N LEU A 35 10.77 4.62 2.37
CA LEU A 35 9.88 4.63 3.52
C LEU A 35 8.43 4.43 3.05
N ALA A 36 7.80 3.36 3.52
CA ALA A 36 6.45 2.98 3.15
C ALA A 36 5.51 3.08 4.36
N ARG A 37 4.24 3.44 4.11
CA ARG A 37 3.14 3.49 5.07
C ARG A 37 2.08 2.48 4.68
N VAL A 38 1.73 1.56 5.57
CA VAL A 38 0.60 0.64 5.38
C VAL A 38 -0.70 1.43 5.23
N CYS A 39 -1.46 1.11 4.19
CA CYS A 39 -2.76 1.68 3.87
C CYS A 39 -3.82 0.60 4.08
N TYR A 40 -4.34 0.53 5.30
CA TYR A 40 -5.40 -0.40 5.65
C TYR A 40 -6.69 0.35 5.97
N GLY A 41 -7.62 0.35 5.05
CA GLY A 41 -8.83 1.14 5.17
C GLY A 41 -9.64 1.09 3.89
N ARG A 42 -10.64 1.97 3.80
CA ARG A 42 -11.48 2.10 2.62
C ARG A 42 -11.77 3.56 2.31
N LEU A 43 -12.11 3.85 1.07
CA LEU A 43 -12.74 5.12 0.71
C LEU A 43 -14.24 5.04 0.97
N ASP A 44 -14.86 6.13 1.42
CA ASP A 44 -16.32 6.29 1.35
C ASP A 44 -16.77 6.75 -0.04
N GLU A 45 -18.09 6.90 -0.21
CA GLU A 45 -18.70 7.35 -1.47
C GLU A 45 -18.24 8.76 -1.89
N ALA A 46 -17.75 9.57 -0.94
CA ALA A 46 -17.20 10.89 -1.19
C ALA A 46 -15.68 10.87 -1.46
N GLY A 47 -15.05 9.69 -1.49
CA GLY A 47 -13.63 9.52 -1.72
C GLY A 47 -12.76 9.84 -0.50
N ARG A 48 -13.33 9.94 0.70
CA ARG A 48 -12.58 10.14 1.95
C ARG A 48 -12.05 8.81 2.48
N TYR A 49 -10.78 8.78 2.85
CA TYR A 49 -10.16 7.61 3.44
C TYR A 49 -10.56 7.41 4.90
N HIS A 50 -11.02 6.20 5.21
CA HIS A 50 -11.38 5.72 6.54
C HIS A 50 -10.44 4.59 6.94
N PRO A 51 -9.45 4.85 7.82
CA PRO A 51 -8.48 3.87 8.23
C PRO A 51 -9.07 2.82 9.18
N TRP A 52 -8.59 1.58 9.08
CA TRP A 52 -8.85 0.50 10.03
C TRP A 52 -7.71 0.45 11.06
N ARG A 53 -8.07 0.54 12.35
CA ARG A 53 -7.17 0.97 13.44
C ARG A 53 -5.94 0.11 13.69
N GLU A 54 -5.94 -1.16 13.29
CA GLU A 54 -4.91 -2.10 13.78
C GLU A 54 -3.58 -1.98 13.03
N TRP A 55 -3.60 -1.63 11.74
CA TRP A 55 -2.39 -1.64 10.90
C TRP A 55 -2.23 -0.42 10.00
N ASP A 56 -3.26 0.42 9.84
CA ASP A 56 -3.11 1.65 9.06
C ASP A 56 -2.11 2.60 9.70
N GLY A 57 -1.23 3.15 8.87
CA GLY A 57 -0.25 4.11 9.35
C GLY A 57 1.03 3.51 9.92
N TYR A 58 1.14 2.18 10.04
CA TYR A 58 2.42 1.54 10.33
C TYR A 58 3.43 1.88 9.22
N THR A 59 4.64 2.28 9.62
CA THR A 59 5.70 2.66 8.69
C THR A 59 6.91 1.77 8.83
N PHE A 60 7.54 1.44 7.71
CA PHE A 60 8.76 0.64 7.66
C PHE A 60 9.54 0.94 6.38
N ARG A 61 10.81 0.58 6.36
CA ARG A 61 11.63 0.62 5.14
C ARG A 61 11.49 -0.68 4.38
N VAL A 62 11.27 -0.57 3.08
CA VAL A 62 11.13 -1.70 2.15
C VAL A 62 12.07 -1.50 0.98
N ALA A 63 12.65 -2.59 0.47
CA ALA A 63 13.45 -2.53 -0.75
C ALA A 63 12.55 -2.25 -1.94
N ARG A 64 12.95 -1.35 -2.85
CA ARG A 64 12.15 -1.03 -4.05
C ARG A 64 11.87 -2.28 -4.89
N THR A 65 12.77 -3.25 -4.89
CA THR A 65 12.63 -4.53 -5.60
C THR A 65 11.55 -5.45 -5.03
N GLU A 66 11.07 -5.19 -3.81
CA GLU A 66 9.98 -5.95 -3.17
C GLU A 66 8.61 -5.30 -3.38
N LEU A 67 8.55 -4.11 -3.98
CA LEU A 67 7.31 -3.43 -4.33
C LEU A 67 6.74 -4.03 -5.62
N ALA A 68 5.48 -4.46 -5.57
CA ALA A 68 4.76 -5.06 -6.68
C ALA A 68 3.43 -4.36 -6.94
N HIS A 69 2.82 -4.65 -8.09
CA HIS A 69 1.47 -4.21 -8.47
C HIS A 69 1.18 -2.72 -8.23
N PRO A 70 1.95 -1.79 -8.85
CA PRO A 70 1.68 -0.37 -8.76
C PRO A 70 0.26 -0.06 -9.26
N ARG A 71 -0.53 0.61 -8.44
CA ARG A 71 -1.91 0.99 -8.77
C ARG A 71 -2.36 2.22 -7.98
N ARG A 72 -3.55 2.75 -8.28
CA ARG A 72 -4.21 3.74 -7.43
C ARG A 72 -4.90 3.04 -6.25
N PHE A 73 -5.04 3.71 -5.12
CA PHE A 73 -5.71 3.14 -3.95
C PHE A 73 -7.18 2.75 -4.22
N ALA A 74 -7.87 3.52 -5.06
CA ALA A 74 -9.23 3.19 -5.48
C ALA A 74 -9.32 2.02 -6.47
N ASP A 75 -8.22 1.64 -7.12
CA ASP A 75 -8.24 0.53 -8.06
C ASP A 75 -8.51 -0.77 -7.28
N PRO A 76 -9.40 -1.63 -7.79
CA PRO A 76 -9.65 -2.91 -7.15
C PRO A 76 -8.31 -3.66 -7.02
N THR A 77 -8.05 -4.20 -5.83
CA THR A 77 -6.94 -5.13 -5.64
C THR A 77 -7.05 -6.23 -6.67
N PRO A 78 -6.00 -6.53 -7.45
CA PRO A 78 -6.02 -7.70 -8.31
C PRO A 78 -6.31 -8.89 -7.42
N ARG A 79 -7.48 -9.53 -7.63
CA ARG A 79 -7.88 -10.68 -6.83
C ARG A 79 -6.79 -11.73 -6.97
N TYR A 80 -6.02 -11.97 -5.92
CA TYR A 80 -5.18 -13.15 -5.84
C TYR A 80 -6.13 -14.35 -5.91
N ARG A 81 -6.21 -14.98 -7.08
CA ARG A 81 -6.87 -16.27 -7.25
C ARG A 81 -5.80 -17.31 -6.88
N PRO A 82 -5.87 -17.97 -5.71
CA PRO A 82 -4.99 -19.10 -5.47
C PRO A 82 -5.21 -20.13 -6.59
N PRO A 83 -4.16 -20.83 -7.06
CA PRO A 83 -4.35 -21.98 -7.92
C PRO A 83 -5.25 -22.99 -7.18
N GLY A 84 -6.34 -23.39 -7.84
CA GLY A 84 -7.23 -24.43 -7.36
C GLY A 84 -6.64 -25.82 -7.52
#